data_AF-A0A6C0K5W3-F1
#
_entry.id   AF-A0A6C0K5W3-F1
#
_cell.length_a   1.000
_cell.length_b   1.000
_cell.length_c   1.000
_cell.angle_alpha   90.00
_cell.angle_beta   90.00
_cell.angle_gamma   90.00
#
_symmetry.space_group_name_H-M   'P 1'
#
loop_
_entity.id
_entity.type
_entity.pdbx_description
1 polymer ?
#
loop_
_entity_poly.entity_id
_entity_poly.type
_entity_poly.pdbx_seq_one_letter_code
_entity_poly.pdbx_strand_id
1 'polypeptide(L)'
;MEILKDIEKNILNINMYSKDIEPTKLNLIKKQIADYYKYKSDESNVITQKIMKYDELYKNPRERNNYEYELFLAKKEELYNIYKETRTLAALYDYLNYKYDTAIIPDIYTYAHINLNEREKIVKDAKAPKAANAKVCPEGKILNPKTNRCVKDPSYKKPKEAKTANAAKEPPKADAKDASASAPAIPAIPAKEPKVCPEGKILNPKTNRCIKDPSYKKPKDAKS
;
A
#
# COMPACT_ATOMS: atom_id res chain seq x y z
N MET A 1 -43.37 11.13 18.06
CA MET A 1 -44.78 10.68 17.98
C MET A 1 -45.59 10.99 19.24
N GLU A 2 -44.96 11.10 20.42
CA GLU A 2 -45.68 11.42 21.68
C GLU A 2 -46.23 12.86 21.74
N ILE A 3 -45.45 13.87 21.30
CA ILE A 3 -45.89 15.28 21.28
C ILE A 3 -47.16 15.48 20.41
N LEU A 4 -47.25 14.79 19.26
CA LEU A 4 -48.44 14.83 18.39
C LEU A 4 -49.67 14.22 19.08
N LYS A 5 -49.51 13.08 19.75
CA LYS A 5 -50.59 12.44 20.52
C LYS A 5 -51.05 13.31 21.69
N ASP A 6 -50.14 14.05 22.32
CA ASP A 6 -50.47 14.98 23.40
C ASP A 6 -51.22 16.21 22.88
N ILE A 7 -50.84 16.73 21.71
CA ILE A 7 -51.58 17.81 21.03
C ILE A 7 -52.99 17.33 20.67
N GLU A 8 -53.13 16.15 20.05
CA GLU A 8 -54.43 15.57 19.69
C GLU A 8 -55.32 15.37 20.91
N LYS A 9 -54.79 14.80 21.99
CA LYS A 9 -55.50 14.59 23.25
C LYS A 9 -55.93 15.92 23.90
N ASN A 10 -55.09 16.94 23.84
CA ASN A 10 -55.40 18.25 24.40
C ASN A 10 -56.43 19.02 23.55
N ILE A 11 -56.42 18.84 22.22
CA ILE A 11 -57.45 19.40 21.33
C ILE A 11 -58.80 18.73 21.57
N LEU A 12 -58.84 17.40 21.69
CA LEU A 12 -60.08 16.65 21.96
C LEU A 12 -60.69 16.98 23.33
N ASN A 13 -59.86 17.38 24.29
CA ASN A 13 -60.29 17.82 25.63
C ASN A 13 -60.80 19.27 25.66
N ILE A 14 -60.72 20.02 24.56
CA ILE A 14 -61.38 21.33 24.44
C ILE A 14 -62.81 21.11 23.99
N ASN A 15 -63.77 21.48 24.84
CA ASN A 15 -65.17 21.51 24.46
C ASN A 15 -65.41 22.71 23.51
N MET A 16 -65.52 22.46 22.21
CA MET A 16 -65.69 23.51 21.19
C MET A 16 -66.97 24.37 21.38
N TYR A 17 -67.92 23.92 22.21
CA TYR A 17 -69.19 24.59 22.46
C TYR A 17 -69.24 25.40 23.78
N SER A 18 -68.20 25.36 24.62
CA SER A 18 -68.13 26.19 25.82
C SER A 18 -67.59 27.58 25.49
N LYS A 19 -68.38 28.63 25.77
CA LYS A 19 -68.01 30.04 25.51
C LYS A 19 -66.82 30.53 26.35
N ASP A 20 -66.44 29.80 27.41
CA ASP A 20 -65.31 30.09 28.29
C ASP A 20 -64.13 29.16 27.98
N ILE A 21 -63.54 29.31 26.78
CA ILE A 21 -62.27 28.63 26.49
C ILE A 21 -61.22 29.23 27.42
N GLU A 22 -60.80 28.47 28.44
CA GLU A 22 -59.76 28.91 29.35
C GLU A 22 -58.49 29.27 28.56
N PRO A 23 -58.03 30.53 28.60
CA PRO A 23 -56.90 31.00 27.80
C PRO A 23 -55.60 30.24 28.11
N THR A 24 -55.51 29.65 29.31
CA THR A 24 -54.42 28.78 29.76
C THR A 24 -54.30 27.49 28.95
N LYS A 25 -55.41 26.82 28.60
CA LYS A 25 -55.44 25.60 27.78
C LYS A 25 -55.04 25.88 26.34
N LEU A 26 -55.51 27.00 25.79
CA LEU A 26 -55.13 27.44 24.45
C LEU A 26 -53.64 27.77 24.35
N ASN A 27 -53.09 28.44 25.36
CA ASN A 27 -51.66 28.75 25.43
C ASN A 27 -50.79 27.49 25.55
N LEU A 28 -51.26 26.46 26.27
CA LEU A 28 -50.57 25.17 26.39
C LEU A 28 -50.46 24.46 25.04
N ILE A 29 -51.55 24.40 24.26
CA ILE A 29 -51.55 23.79 22.93
C ILE A 29 -50.64 24.56 21.97
N LYS A 30 -50.69 25.90 21.98
CA LYS A 30 -49.78 26.74 21.18
C LYS A 30 -48.32 26.43 21.49
N LYS A 31 -47.97 26.25 22.77
CA LYS A 31 -46.63 25.86 23.20
C LYS A 31 -46.23 24.47 22.69
N GLN A 32 -47.09 23.47 22.85
CA GLN A 32 -46.81 22.11 22.37
C GLN A 32 -46.62 22.05 20.84
N ILE A 33 -47.42 22.80 20.09
CA ILE A 33 -47.27 22.95 18.64
C ILE A 33 -45.91 23.58 18.30
N ALA A 34 -45.50 24.65 19.01
CA ALA A 34 -44.21 25.27 18.80
C ALA A 34 -43.04 24.31 19.11
N ASP A 35 -43.14 23.57 20.22
CA ASP A 35 -42.14 22.57 20.62
C ASP A 35 -42.05 21.42 19.60
N TYR A 36 -43.18 21.00 19.01
CA TYR A 36 -43.20 20.02 17.92
C TYR A 36 -42.46 20.51 16.68
N TYR A 37 -42.75 21.73 16.21
CA TYR A 37 -42.07 22.30 15.04
C TYR A 37 -40.57 22.47 15.28
N LYS A 38 -40.17 22.88 16.49
CA LYS A 38 -38.76 22.96 16.88
C LYS A 38 -38.08 21.59 16.87
N TYR A 39 -38.69 20.58 17.48
CA TYR A 39 -38.18 19.21 17.42
C TYR A 39 -38.04 18.74 15.97
N LYS A 40 -39.02 19.04 15.13
CA LYS A 40 -39.01 18.64 13.72
C LYS A 40 -37.90 19.36 12.93
N SER A 41 -37.66 20.65 13.20
CA SER A 41 -36.55 21.38 12.58
C SER A 41 -35.20 20.83 13.03
N ASP A 42 -35.05 20.50 14.33
CA ASP A 42 -33.83 19.91 14.87
C ASP A 42 -33.56 18.52 14.28
N GLU A 43 -34.59 17.67 14.19
CA GLU A 43 -34.52 16.37 13.52
C GLU A 43 -34.14 16.50 12.04
N SER A 44 -34.75 17.44 11.32
CA SER A 44 -34.40 17.73 9.92
C SER A 44 -32.93 18.16 9.81
N ASN A 45 -32.44 19.00 10.71
CA ASN A 45 -31.04 19.44 10.73
C ASN A 45 -30.09 18.25 10.93
N VAL A 46 -30.39 17.37 11.89
CA VAL A 46 -29.64 16.12 12.14
C VAL A 46 -29.62 15.24 10.89
N ILE A 47 -30.76 15.06 10.23
CA ILE A 47 -30.85 14.27 8.99
C ILE A 47 -29.99 14.90 7.89
N THR A 48 -30.09 16.22 7.68
CA THR A 48 -29.27 16.94 6.70
C THR A 48 -27.78 16.75 6.97
N GLN A 49 -27.33 16.87 8.21
CA GLN A 49 -25.93 16.63 8.57
C GLN A 49 -25.49 15.18 8.28
N LYS A 50 -26.35 14.20 8.54
CA LYS A 50 -26.06 12.79 8.22
C LYS A 50 -25.95 12.57 6.72
N ILE A 51 -26.83 13.20 5.92
CA ILE A 51 -26.78 13.14 4.46
C ILE A 51 -25.47 13.75 3.95
N MET A 52 -25.09 14.93 4.44
CA MET A 52 -23.84 15.57 4.04
C MET A 52 -22.63 14.69 4.34
N LYS A 53 -22.56 14.11 5.54
CA LYS A 53 -21.49 13.19 5.93
C LYS A 53 -21.50 11.90 5.12
N TYR A 54 -22.68 11.38 4.76
CA TYR A 54 -22.81 10.23 3.86
C TYR A 54 -22.25 10.55 2.47
N ASP A 55 -22.65 11.68 1.93
CA ASP A 55 -22.28 12.09 0.58
C ASP A 55 -20.76 12.30 0.49
N GLU A 56 -20.19 13.00 1.47
CA GLU A 56 -18.75 13.27 1.54
C GLU A 56 -17.90 12.00 1.66
N LEU A 57 -18.29 11.07 2.54
CA LEU A 57 -17.46 9.91 2.88
C LEU A 57 -17.68 8.69 1.98
N TYR A 58 -18.86 8.54 1.38
CA TYR A 58 -19.23 7.31 0.68
C TYR A 58 -19.71 7.57 -0.74
N LYS A 59 -20.70 8.44 -0.93
CA LYS A 59 -21.31 8.66 -2.25
C LYS A 59 -20.32 9.30 -3.23
N ASN A 60 -19.76 10.46 -2.87
CA ASN A 60 -18.87 11.23 -3.73
C ASN A 60 -17.57 10.45 -4.02
N PRO A 61 -16.92 9.78 -3.05
CA PRO A 61 -15.76 8.93 -3.35
C PRO A 61 -16.10 7.80 -4.31
N ARG A 62 -17.28 7.19 -4.18
CA ARG A 62 -17.71 6.10 -5.08
C ARG A 62 -17.95 6.61 -6.49
N GLU A 63 -18.64 7.73 -6.62
CA GLU A 63 -18.85 8.40 -7.91
C GLU A 63 -17.51 8.78 -8.56
N ARG A 64 -16.56 9.33 -7.79
CA ARG A 64 -15.21 9.64 -8.27
C ARG A 64 -14.48 8.39 -8.74
N ASN A 65 -14.48 7.32 -7.96
CA ASN A 65 -13.83 6.06 -8.31
C ASN A 65 -14.47 5.41 -9.55
N ASN A 66 -15.79 5.56 -9.75
CA ASN A 66 -16.45 5.12 -10.97
C ASN A 66 -16.02 5.95 -12.18
N TYR A 67 -15.98 7.28 -12.03
CA TYR A 67 -15.53 8.18 -13.09
C TYR A 67 -14.07 7.95 -13.49
N GLU A 68 -13.18 7.78 -12.52
CA GLU A 68 -11.77 7.46 -12.75
C GLU A 68 -11.60 6.10 -13.45
N TYR A 69 -12.47 5.12 -13.13
CA TYR A 69 -12.48 3.84 -13.81
C TYR A 69 -12.93 3.96 -15.27
N GLU A 70 -13.94 4.78 -15.57
CA GLU A 70 -14.35 5.06 -16.94
C GLU A 70 -13.23 5.73 -17.76
N LEU A 71 -12.57 6.73 -17.18
CA LEU A 71 -11.38 7.36 -17.79
C LEU A 71 -10.25 6.35 -18.01
N PHE A 72 -10.03 5.45 -17.06
CA PHE A 72 -9.07 4.38 -17.21
C PHE A 72 -9.42 3.47 -18.38
N LEU A 73 -10.68 3.03 -18.52
CA LEU A 73 -11.11 2.19 -19.63
C LEU A 73 -10.90 2.89 -20.99
N ALA A 74 -11.29 4.16 -21.09
CA ALA A 74 -11.11 4.95 -22.31
C ALA A 74 -9.63 5.05 -22.70
N LYS A 75 -8.76 5.43 -21.77
CA LYS A 75 -7.31 5.52 -22.02
C LYS A 75 -6.69 4.17 -22.32
N LYS A 76 -7.18 3.09 -21.70
CA LYS A 76 -6.72 1.74 -21.98
C LYS A 76 -7.09 1.29 -23.39
N GLU A 77 -8.27 1.66 -23.87
CA GLU A 77 -8.71 1.43 -25.24
C GLU A 77 -7.86 2.23 -26.25
N GLU A 78 -7.56 3.50 -25.96
CA GLU A 78 -6.64 4.31 -26.77
C GLU A 78 -5.26 3.66 -26.90
N LEU A 79 -4.66 3.24 -25.79
CA LEU A 79 -3.37 2.54 -25.77
C LEU A 79 -3.43 1.23 -26.57
N TYR A 80 -4.54 0.51 -26.49
CA TYR A 80 -4.75 -0.71 -27.29
C TYR A 80 -4.81 -0.39 -28.79
N ASN A 81 -5.50 0.67 -29.19
CA ASN A 81 -5.58 1.10 -30.59
C ASN A 81 -4.19 1.52 -31.12
N ILE A 82 -3.43 2.30 -30.34
CA ILE A 82 -2.05 2.67 -30.68
C ILE A 82 -1.17 1.44 -30.84
N TYR A 83 -1.27 0.46 -29.94
CA TYR A 83 -0.55 -0.81 -30.07
C TYR A 83 -0.97 -1.58 -31.33
N LYS A 84 -2.28 -1.64 -31.62
CA LYS A 84 -2.83 -2.34 -32.78
C LYS A 84 -2.31 -1.76 -34.10
N GLU A 85 -2.17 -0.44 -34.18
CA GLU A 85 -1.67 0.28 -35.37
C GLU A 85 -0.15 0.23 -35.48
N THR A 86 0.57 0.58 -34.41
CA THR A 86 2.03 0.73 -34.45
C THR A 86 2.78 -0.59 -34.31
N ARG A 87 2.19 -1.58 -33.61
CA ARG A 87 2.77 -2.89 -33.28
C ARG A 87 4.18 -2.81 -32.68
N THR A 88 4.46 -1.75 -31.93
CA THR A 88 5.75 -1.56 -31.27
C THR A 88 5.76 -2.20 -29.89
N LEU A 89 6.95 -2.64 -29.46
CA LEU A 89 7.16 -3.17 -28.11
C LEU A 89 6.85 -2.12 -27.03
N ALA A 90 7.16 -0.85 -27.31
CA ALA A 90 6.86 0.27 -26.41
C ALA A 90 5.35 0.42 -26.17
N ALA A 91 4.55 0.50 -27.24
CA ALA A 91 3.09 0.60 -27.12
C ALA A 91 2.47 -0.61 -26.41
N LEU A 92 3.03 -1.81 -26.60
CA LEU A 92 2.61 -3.01 -25.86
C LEU A 92 2.90 -2.87 -24.37
N TYR A 93 4.09 -2.37 -24.00
CA TYR A 93 4.44 -2.13 -22.60
C TYR A 93 3.53 -1.07 -21.96
N ASP A 94 3.23 0.01 -22.67
CA ASP A 94 2.33 1.06 -22.17
C ASP A 94 0.94 0.50 -21.90
N TYR A 95 0.38 -0.28 -22.84
CA TYR A 95 -0.93 -0.93 -22.67
C TYR A 95 -0.95 -1.94 -21.51
N LEU A 96 0.05 -2.82 -21.40
CA LEU A 96 0.10 -3.87 -20.37
C LEU A 96 0.36 -3.33 -18.97
N ASN A 97 1.17 -2.27 -18.86
CA ASN A 97 1.52 -1.68 -17.57
C ASN A 97 0.49 -0.65 -17.09
N TYR A 98 -0.42 -0.20 -17.94
CA TYR A 98 -1.50 0.68 -17.53
C TYR A 98 -2.53 -0.08 -16.68
N LYS A 99 -2.48 0.16 -15.37
CA LYS A 99 -3.31 -0.47 -14.35
C LYS A 99 -4.14 0.59 -13.60
N TYR A 100 -5.24 0.13 -13.04
CA TYR A 100 -6.11 0.95 -12.20
C TYR A 100 -6.09 0.40 -10.77
N ASP A 101 -5.75 1.25 -9.82
CA ASP A 101 -5.80 0.93 -8.40
C ASP A 101 -7.12 1.44 -7.85
N THR A 102 -7.98 0.52 -7.42
CA THR A 102 -9.31 0.87 -6.88
C THR A 102 -9.21 1.30 -5.43
N ALA A 103 -9.90 2.39 -5.07
CA ALA A 103 -10.11 2.72 -3.67
C ALA A 103 -11.12 1.74 -3.05
N ILE A 104 -10.78 1.14 -1.90
CA ILE A 104 -11.72 0.30 -1.14
C ILE A 104 -12.64 1.22 -0.35
N ILE A 105 -13.85 1.43 -0.87
CA ILE A 105 -14.87 2.26 -0.22
C ILE A 105 -15.88 1.34 0.48
N PRO A 106 -16.21 1.57 1.76
CA PRO A 106 -17.20 0.77 2.48
C PRO A 106 -18.56 0.72 1.77
N ASP A 107 -19.20 -0.46 1.83
CA ASP A 107 -20.46 -0.73 1.15
C ASP A 107 -21.67 -0.24 1.96
N ILE A 108 -21.70 1.07 2.19
CA ILE A 108 -22.78 1.76 2.90
C ILE A 108 -23.60 2.54 1.87
N TYR A 109 -24.93 2.36 1.90
CA TYR A 109 -25.88 3.02 0.99
C TYR A 109 -26.92 3.90 1.70
N THR A 110 -26.80 4.05 3.02
CA THR A 110 -27.80 4.78 3.82
C THR A 110 -27.14 5.69 4.84
N TYR A 111 -27.70 6.89 4.99
CA TYR A 111 -27.27 7.85 6.01
C TYR A 111 -27.81 7.52 7.41
N ALA A 112 -28.79 6.62 7.52
CA ALA A 112 -29.49 6.31 8.77
C ALA A 112 -28.53 5.88 9.90
N HIS A 113 -27.53 5.08 9.54
CA HIS A 113 -26.55 4.48 10.47
C HIS A 113 -25.34 5.39 10.76
N ILE A 114 -25.30 6.60 10.19
CA ILE A 114 -24.18 7.52 10.40
C ILE A 114 -24.30 8.16 11.78
N ASN A 115 -23.21 8.06 12.54
CA ASN A 115 -23.08 8.73 13.82
C ASN A 115 -22.47 10.13 13.62
N LEU A 116 -23.21 11.17 14.00
CA LEU A 116 -22.76 12.56 13.93
C LEU A 116 -21.70 12.88 14.99
N ASN A 117 -21.71 12.16 16.11
CA ASN A 117 -20.84 12.41 17.26
C ASN A 117 -19.58 11.53 17.28
N GLU A 118 -19.41 10.66 16.29
CA GLU A 118 -18.10 10.05 16.05
C GLU A 118 -17.14 11.16 15.62
N ARG A 119 -16.44 11.74 16.61
CA ARG A 119 -15.05 12.16 16.40
C ARG A 119 -14.38 10.96 15.78
N GLU A 120 -13.79 11.17 14.61
CA GLU A 120 -12.94 10.17 13.99
C GLU A 120 -11.96 9.66 15.05
N LYS A 121 -12.28 8.50 15.63
CA LYS A 121 -11.22 7.57 15.96
C LYS A 121 -10.75 7.21 14.58
N ILE A 122 -9.72 7.93 14.13
CA ILE A 122 -8.79 7.47 13.12
C ILE A 122 -8.62 6.01 13.49
N VAL A 123 -9.25 5.11 12.72
CA VAL A 123 -8.98 3.70 12.81
C VAL A 123 -7.53 3.69 12.40
N LYS A 124 -6.64 3.71 13.40
CA LYS A 124 -5.22 3.50 13.19
C LYS A 124 -5.20 2.27 12.33
N ASP A 125 -4.75 2.47 11.11
CA ASP A 125 -4.61 1.46 10.09
C ASP A 125 -4.22 0.16 10.77
N ALA A 126 -4.90 -0.91 10.38
CA ALA A 126 -4.47 -2.25 10.66
C ALA A 126 -2.96 -2.33 10.34
N LYS A 127 -2.16 -2.21 11.40
CA LYS A 127 -0.73 -2.43 11.51
C LYS A 127 -0.01 -2.53 10.16
N ALA A 128 0.26 -1.37 9.54
CA ALA A 128 1.44 -1.27 8.70
C ALA A 128 2.63 -1.74 9.56
N PRO A 129 3.45 -2.70 9.10
CA PRO A 129 4.64 -3.08 9.85
C PRO A 129 5.49 -1.81 9.93
N LYS A 130 5.74 -1.38 11.17
CA LYS A 130 6.66 -0.29 11.51
C LYS A 130 7.83 -0.36 10.55
N ALA A 131 8.06 0.72 9.80
CA ALA A 131 9.29 0.93 9.06
C ALA A 131 10.43 0.78 10.07
N ALA A 132 10.99 -0.42 10.15
CA ALA A 132 12.21 -0.68 10.86
C ALA A 132 13.26 0.13 10.11
N ASN A 133 13.87 1.09 10.80
CA ASN A 133 15.07 1.80 10.38
C ASN A 133 15.88 0.89 9.46
N ALA A 134 15.95 1.23 8.18
CA ALA A 134 16.74 0.48 7.22
C ALA A 134 18.18 0.50 7.74
N LYS A 135 18.66 -0.65 8.23
CA LYS A 135 20.05 -0.81 8.60
C LYS A 135 20.85 -0.63 7.31
N VAL A 136 21.42 0.55 7.14
CA VAL A 136 22.37 0.81 6.06
C VAL A 136 23.61 -0.03 6.37
N CYS A 137 23.91 -0.98 5.49
CA CYS A 137 25.10 -1.80 5.60
C CYS A 137 26.31 -1.02 5.08
N PRO A 138 27.49 -1.13 5.72
CA PRO A 138 28.70 -0.45 5.27
C PRO A 138 29.15 -0.95 3.89
N GLU A 139 29.92 -0.12 3.17
CA GLU A 139 30.36 -0.39 1.79
C GLU A 139 30.94 -1.82 1.61
N GLY A 140 30.48 -2.50 0.57
CA GLY A 140 30.83 -3.89 0.27
C GLY A 140 30.06 -4.94 1.07
N LYS A 141 29.02 -4.55 1.83
CA LYS A 141 28.06 -5.49 2.45
C LYS A 141 26.63 -5.13 2.08
N ILE A 142 25.81 -6.13 1.78
CA ILE A 142 24.38 -6.00 1.49
C ILE A 142 23.53 -6.59 2.63
N LEU A 143 22.36 -6.01 2.89
CA LEU A 143 21.43 -6.53 3.89
C LEU A 143 20.83 -7.84 3.37
N ASN A 144 20.99 -8.93 4.11
CA ASN A 144 20.31 -10.18 3.78
C ASN A 144 18.84 -10.10 4.24
N PRO A 145 17.85 -10.16 3.32
CA PRO A 145 16.43 -10.02 3.68
C PRO A 145 15.93 -11.09 4.63
N LYS A 146 16.53 -12.30 4.61
CA LYS A 146 16.10 -13.43 5.47
C LYS A 146 16.63 -13.33 6.89
N THR A 147 17.77 -12.69 7.09
CA THR A 147 18.44 -12.65 8.41
C THR A 147 18.57 -11.25 8.99
N ASN A 148 18.20 -10.21 8.24
CA ASN A 148 18.36 -8.79 8.60
C ASN A 148 19.78 -8.43 9.09
N ARG A 149 20.79 -9.17 8.61
CA ARG A 149 22.21 -8.95 8.89
C ARG A 149 22.95 -8.57 7.60
N CYS A 150 23.94 -7.70 7.72
CA CYS A 150 24.81 -7.31 6.62
C CYS A 150 25.77 -8.45 6.28
N VAL A 151 25.69 -8.98 5.06
CA VAL A 151 26.57 -10.01 4.51
C VAL A 151 27.47 -9.43 3.43
N LYS A 152 28.66 -10.02 3.23
CA LYS A 152 29.60 -9.56 2.18
C LYS A 152 28.94 -9.68 0.81
N ASP A 153 29.02 -8.61 0.03
CA ASP A 153 28.57 -8.61 -1.35
C ASP A 153 29.60 -9.37 -2.22
N PRO A 154 29.24 -10.50 -2.85
CA PRO A 154 30.14 -11.24 -3.72
C PRO A 154 30.54 -10.48 -4.99
N SER A 155 29.85 -9.38 -5.33
CA SER A 155 30.12 -8.56 -6.52
C SER A 155 30.97 -7.32 -6.23
N TYR A 156 31.27 -7.02 -4.96
CA TYR A 156 32.02 -5.82 -4.60
C TYR A 156 33.51 -5.97 -4.91
N LYS A 157 33.99 -5.25 -5.93
CA LYS A 157 35.41 -5.00 -6.19
C LYS A 157 35.77 -3.64 -5.60
N LYS A 158 36.64 -3.63 -4.59
CA LYS A 158 37.17 -2.40 -3.98
C LYS A 158 37.79 -1.51 -5.08
N PRO A 159 37.40 -0.22 -5.21
CA PRO A 159 38.18 0.72 -6.00
C PRO A 159 39.57 0.85 -5.38
N LYS A 160 40.63 0.73 -6.20
CA LYS A 160 41.98 1.13 -5.78
C LYS A 160 41.96 2.67 -5.67
N GLU A 161 42.13 3.17 -4.45
CA GLU A 161 42.30 4.60 -4.18
C GLU A 161 43.52 5.13 -4.93
N ALA A 162 43.27 6.05 -5.86
CA ALA A 162 44.29 6.92 -6.41
C ALA A 162 44.68 7.94 -5.33
N LYS A 163 45.90 7.83 -4.81
CA LYS A 163 46.52 8.92 -4.05
C LYS A 163 46.89 10.04 -5.01
N THR A 164 46.28 11.21 -4.84
CA THR A 164 46.74 12.48 -5.39
C THR A 164 47.82 13.07 -4.49
N ALA A 165 48.99 13.37 -5.06
CA ALA A 165 49.88 14.45 -4.61
C ALA A 165 50.83 14.83 -5.76
N ASN A 166 50.82 16.12 -6.10
CA ASN A 166 51.58 16.78 -7.17
C ASN A 166 53.11 16.77 -6.93
N ALA A 167 53.91 16.66 -7.99
CA ALA A 167 55.13 17.47 -8.21
C ALA A 167 55.80 17.18 -9.58
N ALA A 168 55.80 18.22 -10.41
CA ALA A 168 56.72 18.59 -11.50
C ALA A 168 57.82 17.60 -11.99
N LYS A 169 57.78 17.27 -13.30
CA LYS A 169 58.78 17.69 -14.31
C LYS A 169 58.42 17.16 -15.71
N GLU A 170 58.68 18.00 -16.70
CA GLU A 170 58.43 17.85 -18.15
C GLU A 170 59.51 16.96 -18.85
N PRO A 171 59.47 16.74 -20.18
CA PRO A 171 59.29 15.45 -20.88
C PRO A 171 60.61 14.86 -21.48
N PRO A 172 60.58 13.71 -22.19
CA PRO A 172 60.56 13.80 -23.67
C PRO A 172 59.86 12.66 -24.47
N LYS A 173 59.45 13.09 -25.68
CA LYS A 173 59.10 12.49 -26.98
C LYS A 173 59.44 11.03 -27.37
N ALA A 174 58.68 10.61 -28.41
CA ALA A 174 58.95 9.65 -29.51
C ALA A 174 58.56 8.18 -29.20
N ASP A 175 57.94 7.36 -30.05
CA ASP A 175 57.70 7.35 -31.50
C ASP A 175 56.47 6.48 -31.85
N ALA A 176 56.01 6.63 -33.10
CA ALA A 176 54.90 5.95 -33.76
C ALA A 176 55.14 4.46 -34.08
N LYS A 177 54.07 3.65 -34.18
CA LYS A 177 53.57 3.04 -35.45
C LYS A 177 52.62 1.84 -35.26
N ASP A 178 51.62 1.86 -36.14
CA ASP A 178 51.01 0.78 -36.92
C ASP A 178 50.00 -0.24 -36.36
N ALA A 179 49.09 -0.53 -37.29
CA ALA A 179 47.89 -1.34 -37.24
C ALA A 179 48.15 -2.85 -37.07
N SER A 180 47.14 -3.60 -36.63
CA SER A 180 46.52 -4.67 -37.44
C SER A 180 45.49 -5.45 -36.63
N ALA A 181 44.42 -5.83 -37.33
CA ALA A 181 43.32 -6.68 -36.89
C ALA A 181 43.76 -8.12 -36.57
N SER A 182 43.02 -8.80 -35.68
CA SER A 182 42.49 -10.16 -35.88
C SER A 182 41.86 -10.72 -34.60
N ALA A 183 40.62 -11.20 -34.70
CA ALA A 183 40.04 -12.19 -33.79
C ALA A 183 40.82 -13.51 -33.89
N PRO A 184 40.89 -14.37 -32.85
CA PRO A 184 39.88 -15.44 -32.74
C PRO A 184 39.65 -16.07 -31.34
N ALA A 185 38.61 -16.92 -31.31
CA ALA A 185 38.47 -18.18 -30.57
C ALA A 185 38.08 -18.21 -29.07
N ILE A 186 36.99 -18.95 -28.85
CA ILE A 186 36.39 -19.42 -27.59
C ILE A 186 37.26 -20.53 -26.98
N PRO A 187 37.60 -20.52 -25.67
CA PRO A 187 38.19 -21.67 -25.01
C PRO A 187 37.16 -22.47 -24.19
N ALA A 188 37.27 -23.78 -24.36
CA ALA A 188 36.47 -24.85 -23.79
C ALA A 188 36.63 -24.99 -22.26
N ILE A 189 35.59 -25.58 -21.65
CA ILE A 189 35.42 -25.84 -20.21
C ILE A 189 36.28 -27.05 -19.79
N PRO A 190 37.20 -26.95 -18.82
CA PRO A 190 37.89 -28.11 -18.27
C PRO A 190 37.04 -28.80 -17.19
N ALA A 191 36.83 -30.11 -17.36
CA ALA A 191 36.20 -31.01 -16.41
C ALA A 191 36.99 -31.05 -15.09
N LYS A 192 36.30 -30.85 -13.95
CA LYS A 192 36.91 -30.84 -12.61
C LYS A 192 36.80 -32.22 -11.96
N GLU A 193 37.93 -32.67 -11.41
CA GLU A 193 38.08 -33.89 -10.61
C GLU A 193 37.10 -33.97 -9.42
N PRO A 194 36.74 -35.20 -8.97
CA PRO A 194 35.77 -35.39 -7.89
C PRO A 194 36.29 -34.85 -6.56
N LYS A 195 35.56 -33.90 -5.97
CA LYS A 195 35.83 -33.38 -4.62
C LYS A 195 35.55 -34.45 -3.57
N VAL A 196 36.61 -34.92 -2.91
CA VAL A 196 36.50 -35.82 -1.74
C VAL A 196 36.22 -34.99 -0.49
N CYS A 197 35.25 -35.43 0.32
CA CYS A 197 34.86 -34.77 1.57
C CYS A 197 35.56 -35.41 2.78
N PRO A 198 35.87 -34.62 3.84
CA PRO A 198 36.51 -35.13 5.05
C PRO A 198 35.57 -36.06 5.85
N GLU A 199 36.15 -36.95 6.68
CA GLU A 199 35.41 -37.98 7.43
C GLU A 199 34.19 -37.43 8.19
N GLY A 200 33.07 -38.16 8.06
CA GLY A 200 31.78 -37.76 8.61
C GLY A 200 31.04 -36.67 7.81
N LYS A 201 31.51 -36.33 6.61
CA LYS A 201 30.79 -35.47 5.66
C LYS A 201 30.71 -36.11 4.28
N ILE A 202 29.53 -36.05 3.66
CA ILE A 202 29.28 -36.54 2.29
C ILE A 202 29.08 -35.38 1.31
N LEU A 203 29.51 -35.53 0.06
CA LEU A 203 29.32 -34.52 -0.98
C LEU A 203 27.84 -34.44 -1.36
N ASN A 204 27.23 -33.27 -1.23
CA ASN A 204 25.88 -33.06 -1.71
C ASN A 204 25.90 -32.80 -3.24
N PRO A 205 25.31 -33.68 -4.08
CA PRO A 205 25.37 -33.53 -5.53
C PRO A 205 24.66 -32.27 -6.05
N LYS A 206 23.66 -31.73 -5.32
CA LYS A 206 22.94 -30.50 -5.72
C LYS A 206 23.73 -29.23 -5.46
N THR A 207 24.56 -29.20 -4.42
CA THR A 207 25.28 -27.98 -4.01
C THR A 207 26.79 -28.08 -4.20
N ASN A 208 27.32 -29.25 -4.56
CA ASN A 208 28.75 -29.56 -4.64
C ASN A 208 29.53 -29.14 -3.38
N ARG A 209 28.88 -29.23 -2.22
CA ARG A 209 29.45 -28.92 -0.90
C ARG A 209 29.33 -30.14 0.01
N CYS A 210 30.34 -30.34 0.87
CA CYS A 210 30.34 -31.40 1.87
C CYS A 210 29.36 -31.06 3.00
N ILE A 211 28.36 -31.90 3.21
CA ILE A 211 27.38 -31.81 4.30
C ILE A 211 27.63 -32.91 5.33
N LYS A 212 27.24 -32.69 6.59
CA LYS A 212 27.38 -33.71 7.64
C LYS A 212 26.57 -34.94 7.28
N ASP A 213 27.18 -36.11 7.39
CA ASP A 213 26.49 -37.37 7.21
C ASP A 213 25.62 -37.66 8.45
N PRO A 214 24.29 -37.76 8.33
CA PRO A 214 23.41 -38.06 9.46
C PRO A 214 23.63 -39.47 10.04
N SER A 215 24.30 -40.37 9.32
CA SER A 215 24.58 -41.74 9.76
C SER A 215 25.92 -41.90 10.50
N TYR A 216 26.75 -40.86 10.53
CA TYR A 216 28.08 -40.93 11.14
C TYR A 216 28.01 -40.84 12.67
N LYS A 217 28.15 -41.99 13.33
CA LYS A 217 28.40 -42.07 14.77
C LYS A 217 29.91 -42.09 15.02
N LYS A 218 30.42 -41.00 15.57
CA LYS A 218 31.83 -40.89 15.96
C LYS A 218 32.15 -42.02 16.97
N PRO A 219 33.20 -42.85 16.76
CA PRO A 219 33.63 -43.77 17.81
C PRO A 219 34.01 -42.96 19.05
N LYS A 220 33.53 -43.41 20.22
CA LYS A 220 33.92 -42.83 21.50
C LYS A 220 35.35 -43.28 21.77
N ASP A 221 36.30 -42.38 21.65
CA ASP A 221 37.67 -42.63 22.10
C ASP A 221 37.63 -42.95 23.61
N ALA A 222 38.02 -44.17 23.94
CA ALA A 222 38.27 -44.58 25.31
C ALA A 222 39.45 -43.76 25.82
N LYS A 223 39.22 -42.96 26.86
CA LYS A 223 40.29 -42.34 27.64
C LYS A 223 41.13 -43.45 28.28
N SER A 224 42.35 -43.63 27.82
CA SER A 224 43.50 -43.95 28.68
C SER A 224 44.81 -43.62 27.98
#